data_AF-A0A7C3YHU2-F1
#
_entry.id   AF-A0A7C3YHU2-F1
#
_cell.length_a   1.000
_cell.length_b   1.000
_cell.length_c   1.000
_cell.angle_alpha   90.00
_cell.angle_beta   90.00
_cell.angle_gamma   90.00
#
_symmetry.space_group_name_H-M   'P 1'
#
loop_
_entity.id
_entity.type
_entity.pdbx_description
1 polymer ?
#
loop_
_entity_poly.entity_id
_entity_poly.type
_entity_poly.pdbx_seq_one_letter_code
_entity_poly.pdbx_strand_id
1 'polypeptide(L)'
;MELKCVNIPGTPTQEVYICVQEVDEYKRIIPLYKIVEPSKLIKLDTLLRDHRIKGKEWLDVLELSEEELLSCYFSTPEGKAELLFRELIESKLIPKPKNGYITINKGNKTYKIEIESLKLYINGEERCFQCKEDIPHFDKLIALCLTILHNPEKLEVR
;
A
#
# COMPACT_ATOMS: atom_id res chain seq x y z
N MET A 1 10.10 -13.21 -3.10
CA MET A 1 9.30 -12.13 -3.71
C MET A 1 10.27 -11.03 -4.10
N GLU A 2 10.17 -10.50 -5.32
CA GLU A 2 11.15 -9.52 -5.83
C GLU A 2 10.64 -8.09 -5.58
N LEU A 3 11.44 -7.25 -4.91
CA LEU A 3 11.19 -5.82 -4.77
C LEU A 3 11.59 -5.09 -6.07
N LYS A 4 10.68 -4.32 -6.65
CA LYS A 4 10.91 -3.54 -7.87
C LYS A 4 10.71 -2.06 -7.61
N CYS A 5 11.72 -1.24 -7.90
CA CYS A 5 11.57 0.20 -7.83
C CYS A 5 11.02 0.73 -9.15
N VAL A 6 9.95 1.51 -9.09
CA VAL A 6 9.34 2.17 -10.25
C VAL A 6 9.24 3.66 -9.98
N ASN A 7 9.41 4.45 -11.03
CA ASN A 7 9.18 5.88 -11.01
C ASN A 7 7.72 6.12 -11.41
N ILE A 8 6.95 6.77 -10.55
CA ILE A 8 5.57 7.19 -10.85
C ILE A 8 5.48 8.72 -10.89
N PRO A 9 4.69 9.32 -11.79
CA PRO A 9 4.42 10.75 -11.74
C PRO A 9 3.81 11.16 -10.38
N GLY A 10 4.26 12.26 -9.79
CA GLY A 10 3.74 12.72 -8.49
C GLY A 10 4.11 14.15 -8.11
N THR A 11 3.89 14.52 -6.85
CA THR A 11 4.26 15.81 -6.23
C THR A 11 5.01 15.53 -4.91
N PRO A 12 5.92 16.41 -4.43
CA PRO A 12 6.30 17.74 -4.94
C PRO A 12 7.35 17.73 -6.07
N THR A 13 7.96 16.59 -6.36
CA THR A 13 8.83 16.38 -7.53
C THR A 13 8.00 15.76 -8.66
N GLN A 14 8.23 16.12 -9.92
CA GLN A 14 7.47 15.61 -11.09
C GLN A 14 7.43 14.06 -11.19
N GLU A 15 8.25 13.38 -10.40
CA GLU A 15 8.47 11.95 -10.31
C GLU A 15 8.69 11.55 -8.84
N VAL A 16 8.03 10.47 -8.39
CA VAL A 16 8.11 9.91 -7.04
C VAL A 16 8.55 8.46 -7.13
N TYR A 17 9.62 8.11 -6.41
CA TYR A 17 10.10 6.74 -6.34
C TYR A 17 9.28 5.92 -5.34
N ILE A 18 8.70 4.84 -5.85
CA ILE A 18 8.07 3.83 -5.02
C ILE A 18 8.73 2.47 -5.30
N CYS A 19 8.82 1.63 -4.28
CA CYS A 19 9.12 0.22 -4.48
C CYS A 19 7.85 -0.60 -4.35
N VAL A 20 7.67 -1.55 -5.25
CA VAL A 20 6.54 -2.47 -5.27
C VAL A 20 7.05 -3.86 -4.95
N GLN A 21 6.38 -4.53 -4.02
CA GLN A 21 6.65 -5.92 -3.67
C GLN A 21 5.33 -6.69 -3.68
N GLU A 22 5.26 -7.82 -4.39
CA GLU A 22 4.13 -8.73 -4.23
C GLU A 22 4.26 -9.45 -2.90
N VAL A 23 3.22 -9.41 -2.07
CA VAL A 23 3.17 -9.96 -0.71
C VAL A 23 1.78 -10.53 -0.47
N ASP A 24 1.69 -11.78 0.00
CA ASP A 24 0.46 -12.37 0.53
C ASP A 24 -0.82 -12.08 -0.31
N GLU A 25 -0.72 -12.23 -1.65
CA GLU A 25 -1.79 -11.98 -2.63
C GLU A 25 -2.17 -10.51 -2.88
N TYR A 26 -1.37 -9.54 -2.43
CA TYR A 26 -1.51 -8.11 -2.77
C TYR A 26 -0.15 -7.48 -3.10
N LYS A 27 -0.15 -6.20 -3.48
CA LYS A 27 1.07 -5.42 -3.73
C LYS A 27 1.32 -4.46 -2.57
N ARG A 28 2.49 -4.56 -1.93
CA ARG A 28 3.03 -3.56 -1.02
C ARG A 28 3.64 -2.43 -1.82
N ILE A 29 3.29 -1.20 -1.46
CA ILE A 29 3.87 0.02 -2.01
C ILE A 29 4.72 0.70 -0.93
N ILE A 30 6.01 0.84 -1.19
CA ILE A 30 6.99 1.45 -0.30
C ILE A 30 7.34 2.84 -0.85
N PRO A 31 6.84 3.93 -0.23
CA PRO A 31 7.14 5.28 -0.69
C PRO A 31 8.56 5.69 -0.26
N LEU A 32 9.54 5.64 -1.17
CA LEU A 32 10.95 5.94 -0.83
C LEU A 32 11.13 7.36 -0.30
N TYR A 33 10.34 8.32 -0.76
CA TYR A 33 10.38 9.71 -0.30
C TYR A 33 10.03 9.91 1.18
N LYS A 34 9.40 8.92 1.82
CA LYS A 34 9.13 8.95 3.28
C LYS A 34 10.23 8.27 4.11
N ILE A 35 11.15 7.56 3.44
CA ILE A 35 12.15 6.70 4.08
C ILE A 35 13.57 7.24 3.88
N VAL A 36 13.80 7.84 2.72
CA VAL A 36 15.12 8.22 2.24
C VAL A 36 15.23 9.73 2.20
N GLU A 37 16.42 10.24 2.53
CA GLU A 37 16.71 11.67 2.44
C GLU A 37 16.55 12.23 1.02
N PRO A 38 16.03 13.47 0.87
CA PRO A 38 15.84 14.09 -0.45
C PRO A 38 17.10 14.12 -1.32
N SER A 39 18.28 14.33 -0.72
CA SER A 39 19.58 14.37 -1.43
C SER A 39 19.88 13.08 -2.18
N LYS A 40 19.62 11.92 -1.55
CA LYS A 40 19.82 10.59 -2.13
C LYS A 40 18.81 10.31 -3.25
N LEU A 41 17.57 10.78 -3.10
CA LEU A 41 16.54 10.66 -4.14
C LEU A 41 16.86 11.49 -5.39
N ILE A 42 17.40 12.70 -5.22
CA ILE A 42 17.86 13.56 -6.33
C ILE A 42 19.01 12.88 -7.10
N LYS A 43 19.96 12.29 -6.36
CA LYS A 43 21.06 11.52 -6.95
C LYS A 43 20.54 10.32 -7.74
N LEU A 44 19.58 9.58 -7.18
CA LEU A 44 18.94 8.46 -7.84
C LEU A 44 18.22 8.88 -9.13
N ASP A 45 17.49 10.00 -9.10
CA ASP A 45 16.79 10.54 -10.28
C ASP A 45 17.75 10.87 -11.42
N THR A 46 18.83 11.58 -11.10
CA THR A 46 19.86 11.94 -12.08
C THR A 46 20.44 10.69 -12.76
N LEU A 47 20.72 9.64 -11.99
CA LEU A 47 21.35 8.43 -12.51
C LEU A 47 20.39 7.52 -13.28
N LEU A 48 19.10 7.49 -12.91
CA LEU A 48 18.07 6.76 -13.64
C LEU A 48 17.76 7.42 -14.99
N ARG A 49 17.65 8.76 -15.04
CA ARG A 49 17.44 9.50 -16.30
C ARG A 49 18.58 9.30 -17.30
N ASP A 50 19.80 9.22 -16.79
CA ASP A 50 20.98 8.97 -17.62
C ASP A 50 21.14 7.48 -18.02
N HIS A 51 20.18 6.60 -17.67
CA HIS A 51 20.23 5.15 -17.90
C HIS A 51 21.49 4.46 -17.34
N ARG A 52 22.11 5.02 -16.30
CA ARG A 52 23.38 4.54 -15.72
C ARG A 52 23.20 3.43 -14.68
N ILE A 53 21.97 3.17 -14.27
CA ILE A 53 21.61 2.18 -13.26
C ILE A 53 20.62 1.20 -13.88
N LYS A 54 20.88 -0.10 -13.72
CA LYS A 54 19.99 -1.20 -14.13
C LYS A 54 19.79 -2.18 -12.97
N GLY A 55 18.60 -2.78 -12.89
CA GLY A 55 18.32 -3.79 -11.87
C GLY A 55 18.30 -3.21 -10.46
N LYS A 56 19.11 -3.76 -9.53
CA LYS A 56 19.11 -3.42 -8.10
C LYS A 56 20.20 -2.40 -7.68
N GLU A 57 21.01 -1.91 -8.61
CA GLU A 57 22.09 -0.92 -8.36
C GLU A 57 21.60 0.40 -7.71
N TRP A 58 20.28 0.68 -7.75
CA TRP A 58 19.70 1.81 -7.06
C TRP A 58 19.82 1.71 -5.53
N LEU A 59 19.82 0.49 -4.97
CA LEU A 59 20.02 0.26 -3.53
C LEU A 59 21.40 0.76 -3.08
N ASP A 60 22.43 0.51 -3.89
CA ASP A 60 23.79 0.98 -3.64
C ASP A 60 23.87 2.52 -3.65
N VAL A 61 23.13 3.17 -4.55
CA VAL A 61 23.06 4.63 -4.62
C VAL A 61 22.38 5.24 -3.40
N LEU A 62 21.39 4.54 -2.85
CA LEU A 62 20.72 4.94 -1.62
C LEU A 62 21.52 4.57 -0.37
N GLU A 63 22.57 3.77 -0.52
CA GLU A 63 23.37 3.19 0.57
C GLU A 63 22.48 2.39 1.53
N LEU A 64 21.60 1.57 0.97
CA LEU A 64 20.65 0.74 1.71
C LEU A 64 20.64 -0.68 1.15
N SER A 65 20.56 -1.67 2.02
CA SER A 65 20.15 -3.03 1.65
C SER A 65 18.62 -3.15 1.54
N GLU A 66 18.14 -4.22 0.90
CA GLU A 66 16.71 -4.54 0.83
C GLU A 66 16.11 -4.76 2.24
N GLU A 67 16.89 -5.37 3.15
CA GLU A 67 16.48 -5.60 4.54
C GLU A 67 16.37 -4.30 5.34
N GLU A 68 17.33 -3.40 5.20
CA GLU A 68 17.29 -2.08 5.84
C GLU A 68 16.13 -1.24 5.31
N LEU A 69 15.88 -1.27 4.00
CA LEU A 69 14.75 -0.56 3.40
C LEU A 69 13.41 -1.05 3.97
N LEU A 70 13.23 -2.38 4.07
CA LEU A 70 12.03 -2.96 4.66
C LEU A 70 11.91 -2.61 6.15
N SER A 71 13.01 -2.68 6.89
CA SER A 71 13.06 -2.28 8.31
C SER A 71 12.64 -0.82 8.48
N CYS A 72 13.19 0.09 7.68
CA CYS A 72 12.79 1.49 7.69
C CYS A 72 11.32 1.67 7.32
N TYR A 73 10.82 0.97 6.30
CA TYR A 73 9.40 1.00 5.92
C TYR A 73 8.50 0.59 7.08
N PHE A 74 8.78 -0.53 7.74
CA PHE A 74 7.99 -1.02 8.88
C PHE A 74 8.10 -0.14 10.15
N SER A 75 9.09 0.76 10.19
CA SER A 75 9.17 1.79 11.24
C SER A 75 8.24 2.98 11.01
N THR A 76 7.79 3.20 9.77
CA THR A 76 6.86 4.29 9.39
C THR A 76 5.43 4.02 9.85
N PRO A 77 4.54 5.04 9.95
CA PRO A 77 3.12 4.84 10.22
C PRO A 77 2.45 3.86 9.23
N GLU A 78 2.82 3.93 7.95
CA GLU A 78 2.28 3.05 6.90
C GLU A 78 2.67 1.59 7.13
N GLY A 79 3.96 1.32 7.36
CA GLY A 79 4.43 -0.04 7.58
C GLY A 79 3.90 -0.63 8.89
N LYS A 80 3.75 0.17 9.95
CA LYS A 80 3.12 -0.29 11.20
C LYS A 80 1.64 -0.67 10.99
N ALA A 81 0.91 0.12 10.20
CA ALA A 81 -0.46 -0.21 9.84
C ALA A 81 -0.55 -1.50 9.00
N GLU A 82 0.40 -1.74 8.09
CA GLU A 82 0.48 -3.00 7.35
C GLU A 82 0.73 -4.19 8.28
N LEU A 83 1.63 -4.07 9.27
CA LEU A 83 1.89 -5.13 10.25
C LEU A 83 0.61 -5.49 11.02
N LEU A 84 -0.10 -4.47 11.53
CA LEU A 84 -1.38 -4.69 12.21
C LEU A 84 -2.40 -5.36 11.29
N PHE A 85 -2.50 -4.93 10.04
CA PHE A 85 -3.40 -5.55 9.06
C PHE A 85 -3.10 -7.05 8.87
N ARG A 86 -1.82 -7.43 8.80
CA ARG A 86 -1.39 -8.83 8.68
C ARG A 86 -1.72 -9.62 9.95
N GLU A 87 -1.49 -9.07 11.13
CA GLU A 87 -1.90 -9.69 12.41
C GLU A 87 -3.42 -9.93 12.48
N LEU A 88 -4.22 -8.98 11.98
CA LEU A 88 -5.68 -9.12 11.91
C LEU A 88 -6.13 -10.20 10.92
N ILE A 89 -5.38 -10.45 9.85
CA ILE A 89 -5.62 -11.56 8.92
C ILE A 89 -5.25 -12.89 9.58
N GLU A 90 -4.09 -12.97 10.23
CA GLU A 90 -3.60 -14.18 10.89
C GLU A 90 -4.53 -14.63 12.03
N SER A 91 -5.05 -13.68 12.79
CA SER A 91 -6.07 -13.90 13.83
C SER A 91 -7.48 -14.17 13.28
N LYS A 92 -7.66 -14.14 11.94
CA LYS A 92 -8.94 -14.34 11.23
C LYS A 92 -10.01 -13.30 11.56
N LEU A 93 -9.62 -12.14 12.08
CA LEU A 93 -10.52 -11.00 12.29
C LEU A 93 -10.83 -10.29 10.98
N ILE A 94 -9.89 -10.27 10.04
CA ILE A 94 -10.09 -9.79 8.67
C ILE A 94 -9.93 -10.96 7.69
N PRO A 95 -10.77 -11.11 6.64
CA PRO A 95 -10.57 -12.16 5.65
C PRO A 95 -9.24 -12.00 4.90
N LYS A 96 -8.62 -13.13 4.58
CA LYS A 96 -7.38 -13.14 3.82
C LYS A 96 -7.58 -12.54 2.41
N PRO A 97 -6.65 -11.68 1.95
CA PRO A 97 -6.59 -11.22 0.57
C PRO A 97 -6.54 -12.36 -0.46
N LYS A 98 -7.12 -12.13 -1.63
CA LYS A 98 -6.99 -12.98 -2.83
C LYS A 98 -6.92 -12.09 -4.07
N ASN A 99 -5.85 -12.25 -4.87
CA ASN A 99 -5.64 -11.49 -6.11
C ASN A 99 -5.83 -9.96 -5.96
N GLY A 100 -5.38 -9.37 -4.86
CA GLY A 100 -5.47 -7.94 -4.57
C GLY A 100 -6.78 -7.50 -3.93
N TYR A 101 -7.66 -8.43 -3.56
CA TYR A 101 -8.98 -8.12 -3.00
C TYR A 101 -9.27 -8.80 -1.66
N ILE A 102 -10.02 -8.11 -0.81
CA ILE A 102 -10.73 -8.70 0.32
C ILE A 102 -12.20 -8.83 -0.04
N THR A 103 -12.78 -10.02 0.15
CA THR A 103 -14.21 -10.27 -0.08
C THR A 103 -14.89 -10.63 1.24
N ILE A 104 -15.98 -9.93 1.56
CA ILE A 104 -16.81 -10.15 2.74
C ILE A 104 -18.26 -10.33 2.30
N ASN A 105 -18.89 -11.44 2.70
CA ASN A 105 -20.30 -11.70 2.43
C ASN A 105 -21.13 -11.42 3.70
N LYS A 106 -22.16 -10.58 3.59
CA LYS A 106 -23.08 -10.25 4.70
C LYS A 106 -24.51 -10.21 4.18
N GLY A 107 -25.35 -11.12 4.67
CA GLY A 107 -26.73 -11.26 4.18
C GLY A 107 -26.76 -11.55 2.68
N ASN A 108 -27.46 -10.71 1.92
CA ASN A 108 -27.57 -10.77 0.46
C ASN A 108 -26.56 -9.86 -0.27
N LYS A 109 -25.60 -9.28 0.45
CA LYS A 109 -24.60 -8.36 -0.12
C LYS A 109 -23.21 -8.99 -0.13
N THR A 110 -22.50 -8.77 -1.23
CA THR A 110 -21.08 -9.08 -1.40
C THR A 110 -20.30 -7.77 -1.42
N TYR A 111 -19.42 -7.60 -0.44
CA TYR A 111 -18.48 -6.49 -0.36
C TYR A 111 -17.13 -6.97 -0.85
N LYS A 112 -16.53 -6.23 -1.78
CA LYS A 112 -15.20 -6.52 -2.31
C LYS A 112 -14.37 -5.24 -2.24
N ILE A 113 -13.24 -5.29 -1.57
CA ILE A 113 -12.34 -4.15 -1.40
C ILE A 113 -11.10 -4.43 -2.23
N GLU A 114 -10.74 -3.51 -3.13
CA GLU A 114 -9.45 -3.52 -3.82
C GLU A 114 -8.40 -2.90 -2.90
N ILE A 115 -7.38 -3.69 -2.56
CA ILE A 115 -6.38 -3.32 -1.54
C ILE A 115 -5.52 -2.16 -2.04
N GLU A 116 -5.08 -2.16 -3.30
CA GLU A 116 -4.14 -1.16 -3.83
C GLU A 116 -4.75 0.25 -3.93
N SER A 117 -6.01 0.34 -4.37
CA SER A 117 -6.71 1.60 -4.66
C SER A 117 -7.69 2.03 -3.57
N LEU A 118 -7.93 1.18 -2.56
CA LEU A 118 -9.00 1.30 -1.56
C LEU A 118 -10.40 1.47 -2.16
N LYS A 119 -10.64 0.90 -3.35
CA LYS A 119 -11.98 0.92 -3.95
C LYS A 119 -12.88 -0.13 -3.31
N LEU A 120 -14.07 0.29 -2.92
CA LEU A 120 -15.12 -0.59 -2.44
C LEU A 120 -16.09 -0.93 -3.57
N TYR A 121 -16.42 -2.21 -3.69
CA TYR A 121 -17.47 -2.71 -4.58
C TYR A 121 -18.55 -3.40 -3.75
N ILE A 122 -19.81 -3.04 -3.97
CA ILE A 122 -20.98 -3.67 -3.34
C ILE A 122 -21.81 -4.31 -4.43
N ASN A 123 -21.95 -5.63 -4.41
CA ASN A 123 -22.62 -6.41 -5.46
C ASN A 123 -22.07 -6.12 -6.88
N GLY A 124 -20.78 -5.77 -6.98
CA GLY A 124 -20.11 -5.43 -8.23
C GLY A 124 -20.14 -3.95 -8.62
N GLU A 125 -20.93 -3.12 -7.94
CA GLU A 125 -20.94 -1.68 -8.18
C GLU A 125 -19.88 -0.97 -7.34
N GLU A 126 -19.05 -0.15 -8.00
CA GLU A 126 -18.08 0.71 -7.31
C GLU A 126 -18.82 1.73 -6.42
N ARG A 127 -18.34 1.88 -5.19
CA ARG A 127 -18.80 2.88 -4.23
C ARG A 127 -17.59 3.68 -3.77
N CYS A 128 -17.74 5.00 -3.82
CA CYS A 128 -16.69 5.89 -3.35
C CYS A 128 -16.76 6.00 -1.83
N PHE A 129 -15.69 5.61 -1.15
CA PHE A 129 -15.50 5.91 0.26
C PHE A 129 -14.49 7.07 0.36
N GLN A 130 -15.00 8.30 0.47
CA GLN A 130 -14.14 9.47 0.65
C GLN A 130 -13.60 9.51 2.09
N CYS A 131 -12.34 9.15 2.25
CA CYS A 131 -11.59 9.47 3.46
C CYS A 131 -11.04 10.88 3.31
N LYS A 132 -11.50 11.84 4.12
CA LYS A 132 -10.93 13.20 4.17
C LYS A 132 -9.64 13.27 5.02
N GLU A 133 -9.21 12.15 5.59
CA GLU A 133 -8.15 12.10 6.57
C GLU A 133 -6.85 11.56 5.96
N ASP A 134 -5.75 12.23 6.28
CA ASP A 134 -4.37 11.82 6.00
C ASP A 134 -3.93 10.75 7.01
N ILE A 135 -4.60 9.60 6.95
CA ILE A 135 -4.25 8.40 7.72
C ILE A 135 -3.60 7.35 6.81
N PRO A 136 -2.78 6.43 7.37
CA PRO A 136 -2.16 5.34 6.63
C PRO A 136 -3.16 4.54 5.79
N HIS A 137 -2.68 4.03 4.65
CA HIS A 137 -3.49 3.27 3.70
C HIS A 137 -4.05 2.00 4.34
N PHE A 138 -3.22 1.25 5.07
CA PHE A 138 -3.70 0.06 5.77
C PHE A 138 -4.64 0.36 6.94
N ASP A 139 -4.53 1.50 7.61
CA ASP A 139 -5.51 1.90 8.64
C ASP A 139 -6.89 2.14 8.02
N LYS A 140 -6.96 2.78 6.84
CA LYS A 140 -8.21 2.94 6.07
C LYS A 140 -8.78 1.57 5.70
N LEU A 141 -7.94 0.66 5.24
CA LEU A 141 -8.34 -0.69 4.87
C LEU A 141 -8.91 -1.47 6.07
N ILE A 142 -8.22 -1.41 7.22
CA ILE A 142 -8.67 -2.04 8.47
C ILE A 142 -10.01 -1.45 8.90
N ALA A 143 -10.13 -0.12 8.94
CA ALA A 143 -11.35 0.56 9.33
C ALA A 143 -12.53 0.16 8.42
N LEU A 144 -12.29 0.08 7.11
CA LEU A 144 -13.32 -0.35 6.14
C LEU A 144 -13.73 -1.81 6.35
N CYS A 145 -12.76 -2.72 6.54
CA CYS A 145 -13.03 -4.12 6.82
C CYS A 145 -13.86 -4.30 8.08
N LEU A 146 -13.46 -3.67 9.19
CA LEU A 146 -14.18 -3.74 10.47
C LEU A 146 -15.57 -3.10 10.37
N THR A 147 -15.72 -2.02 9.61
CA THR A 147 -17.02 -1.42 9.34
C THR A 147 -17.93 -2.40 8.62
N ILE A 148 -17.48 -3.06 7.55
CA ILE A 148 -18.29 -4.05 6.83
C ILE A 148 -18.62 -5.26 7.72
N LEU A 149 -17.68 -5.70 8.55
CA LEU A 149 -17.85 -6.88 9.41
C LEU A 149 -18.84 -6.67 10.54
N HIS A 150 -18.89 -5.46 11.11
CA HIS A 150 -19.63 -5.18 12.34
C HIS A 150 -20.79 -4.20 12.18
N ASN A 151 -20.69 -3.23 11.26
CA ASN A 151 -21.66 -2.16 11.06
C ASN A 151 -21.82 -1.79 9.56
N PRO A 152 -22.14 -2.76 8.67
CA PRO A 152 -22.19 -2.55 7.23
C PRO A 152 -23.21 -1.50 6.79
N GLU A 153 -24.26 -1.28 7.59
CA GLU A 153 -25.29 -0.26 7.35
C GLU A 153 -24.73 1.17 7.30
N LYS A 154 -23.58 1.43 7.94
CA LYS A 154 -22.91 2.73 7.88
C LYS A 154 -22.35 3.06 6.49
N LEU A 155 -22.19 2.05 5.63
CA LEU A 155 -21.69 2.20 4.25
C LEU A 155 -22.82 2.36 3.23
N GLU A 156 -24.07 2.27 3.66
CA GLU A 156 -25.26 2.42 2.80
C GLU A 156 -25.74 3.87 2.70
N VAL A 157 -25.08 4.79 3.41
CA VAL A 157 -25.49 6.18 3.54
C VAL A 157 -24.69 7.05 2.56
N ARG A 158 -25.37 7.41 1.45
CA ARG A 158 -25.07 8.38 0.36
C ARG A 158 -24.71 7.78 -0.99
#